data_AF-A0A368W2V6-F1
#
_entry.id   AF-A0A368W2V6-F1
#
_cell.length_a   1.000
_cell.length_b   1.000
_cell.length_c   1.000
_cell.angle_alpha   90.00
_cell.angle_beta   90.00
_cell.angle_gamma   90.00
#
_symmetry.space_group_name_H-M   'P 1'
#
loop_
_entity.id
_entity.type
_entity.pdbx_description
1 polymer ?
#
loop_
_entity_poly.entity_id
_entity_poly.type
_entity_poly.pdbx_seq_one_letter_code
_entity_poly.pdbx_strand_id
1 'polypeptide(L)'
;MTKTLIEDKDISFLDEIGTLEVTNEDDGQTLDALEIMKNNGVNAIRLRIRNEPAGGFRKLERTLQMAKQIKALHMHFLLDFHFNHKWAYPEDHSKSKNRVHLGREALNDQVFNYTYYVLSVLKEQGALPDMVQISSEITHGHLWNESKVDGDFGSNDHWDHYMTSVISGVVAAKSIDSAINIRLGDGGELQ
;
A
#
# COMPACT_ATOMS: atom_id res chain seq x y z
N MET A 1 29.79 -2.24 -6.03
CA MET A 1 28.57 -1.78 -5.35
C MET A 1 28.20 -2.85 -4.33
N THR A 2 28.19 -2.50 -3.05
CA THR A 2 27.75 -3.40 -1.98
C THR A 2 26.23 -3.57 -2.11
N LYS A 3 25.76 -4.81 -2.25
CA LYS A 3 24.34 -5.12 -2.34
C LYS A 3 23.76 -5.01 -0.92
N THR A 4 23.08 -3.91 -0.61
CA THR A 4 22.35 -3.77 0.66
C THR A 4 21.17 -4.74 0.65
N LEU A 5 21.12 -5.65 1.60
CA LEU A 5 19.94 -6.50 1.83
C LEU A 5 18.84 -5.62 2.44
N ILE A 6 17.63 -5.68 1.87
CA ILE A 6 16.44 -5.02 2.42
C ILE A 6 15.81 -6.04 3.36
N GLU A 7 15.76 -5.72 4.65
CA GLU A 7 15.03 -6.49 5.66
C GLU A 7 13.82 -5.66 6.10
N ASP A 8 12.70 -5.84 5.40
CA ASP A 8 11.47 -5.10 5.71
C ASP A 8 10.64 -5.78 6.79
N LYS A 9 10.02 -4.95 7.65
CA LYS A 9 8.97 -5.36 8.57
C LYS A 9 7.67 -4.65 8.22
N ASP A 10 6.58 -5.41 8.16
CA ASP A 10 5.24 -4.87 8.00
C ASP A 10 4.70 -4.45 9.35
N ILE A 11 4.52 -3.14 9.54
CA ILE A 11 4.04 -2.56 10.79
C ILE A 11 2.68 -1.89 10.61
N SER A 12 1.96 -2.21 9.53
CA SER A 12 0.68 -1.56 9.19
C SER A 12 -0.38 -1.73 10.28
N PHE A 13 -0.20 -2.68 11.21
CA PHE A 13 -1.04 -2.86 12.38
C PHE A 13 -0.81 -1.79 13.46
N LEU A 14 0.39 -1.19 13.55
CA LEU A 14 0.62 -0.06 14.47
C LEU A 14 -0.27 1.13 14.15
N ASP A 15 -0.76 1.20 12.92
CA ASP A 15 -1.81 2.13 12.55
C ASP A 15 -3.09 1.95 13.37
N GLU A 16 -3.41 0.72 13.77
CA GLU A 16 -4.56 0.40 14.62
C GLU A 16 -4.34 0.81 16.08
N ILE A 17 -3.07 0.85 16.52
CA ILE A 17 -2.67 1.26 17.88
C ILE A 17 -2.67 2.79 18.02
N GLY A 18 -2.46 3.52 16.93
CA GLY A 18 -2.57 4.99 16.93
C GLY A 18 -1.35 5.73 17.46
N THR A 19 -0.33 5.00 17.90
CA THR A 19 0.97 5.54 18.29
C THR A 19 2.08 4.56 17.87
N LEU A 20 3.26 5.11 17.58
CA LEU A 20 4.49 4.34 17.44
C LEU A 20 5.25 4.23 18.76
N GLU A 21 4.74 4.84 19.83
CA GLU A 21 5.37 4.79 21.15
C GLU A 21 5.22 3.39 21.76
N VAL A 22 6.34 2.83 22.20
CA VAL A 22 6.42 1.58 22.94
C VAL A 22 7.02 1.90 24.30
N THR A 23 6.28 1.59 25.36
CA THR A 23 6.76 1.72 26.74
C THR A 23 7.28 0.39 27.22
N ASN A 24 8.53 0.35 27.66
CA ASN A 24 9.11 -0.80 28.31
C ASN A 24 8.47 -0.98 29.71
N GLU A 25 7.96 -2.17 29.98
CA GLU A 25 7.31 -2.49 31.27
C GLU A 25 8.31 -2.52 32.44
N ASP A 26 9.58 -2.84 32.17
CA ASP A 26 10.60 -3.04 33.21
C ASP A 26 11.16 -1.73 33.76
N ASP A 27 11.36 -0.71 32.92
CA ASP A 27 11.96 0.58 33.30
C ASP A 27 11.07 1.80 33.04
N GLY A 28 9.89 1.60 32.43
CA GLY A 28 8.94 2.66 32.11
C GLY A 28 9.39 3.59 30.98
N GLN A 29 10.48 3.27 30.26
CA GLN A 29 10.96 4.10 29.17
C GLN A 29 10.07 3.97 27.95
N THR A 30 9.54 5.10 27.47
CA THR A 30 8.83 5.19 26.19
C THR A 30 9.80 5.53 25.07
N LEU A 31 9.83 4.72 24.03
CA LEU A 31 10.66 4.87 22.83
C LEU A 31 9.80 4.79 21.57
N ASP A 32 10.27 5.37 20.47
CA ASP A 32 9.62 5.21 19.17
C ASP A 32 9.94 3.81 18.59
N ALA A 33 8.91 3.07 18.20
CA ALA A 33 9.01 1.72 17.67
C ALA A 33 9.91 1.65 16.43
N LEU A 34 9.89 2.67 15.56
CA LEU A 34 10.76 2.71 14.39
C LEU A 34 12.22 2.92 14.79
N GLU A 35 12.49 3.71 15.81
CA GLU A 35 13.84 3.87 16.35
C GLU A 35 14.35 2.56 16.97
N ILE A 36 13.51 1.87 17.74
CA ILE A 36 13.85 0.53 18.27
C ILE A 36 14.16 -0.42 17.12
N MET A 37 13.29 -0.51 16.11
CA MET A 37 13.50 -1.39 14.95
C MET A 37 14.80 -1.06 14.22
N LYS A 38 15.07 0.22 13.97
CA LYS A 38 16.31 0.70 13.34
C LYS A 38 17.55 0.34 14.15
N ASN A 39 17.51 0.53 15.47
CA ASN A 39 18.61 0.17 16.37
C ASN A 39 18.86 -1.34 16.42
N ASN A 40 17.84 -2.15 16.10
CA ASN A 40 17.94 -3.60 15.97
C ASN A 40 18.21 -4.08 14.53
N GLY A 41 18.62 -3.18 13.63
CA GLY A 41 19.11 -3.54 12.29
C GLY A 41 18.07 -3.52 11.18
N VAL A 42 16.80 -3.24 11.48
CA VAL A 42 15.77 -3.04 10.44
C VAL A 42 16.12 -1.80 9.64
N ASN A 43 16.14 -1.92 8.32
CA ASN A 43 16.48 -0.80 7.42
C ASN A 43 15.34 -0.41 6.49
N ALA A 44 14.23 -1.15 6.51
CA ALA A 44 13.08 -0.92 5.65
C ALA A 44 11.77 -1.17 6.38
N ILE A 45 10.75 -0.37 6.06
CA ILE A 45 9.41 -0.48 6.62
C ILE A 45 8.41 -0.61 5.48
N ARG A 46 7.48 -1.56 5.64
CA ARG A 46 6.39 -1.81 4.71
C ARG A 46 5.06 -1.36 5.33
N LEU A 47 4.31 -0.55 4.59
CA LEU A 47 2.95 -0.12 4.97
C LEU A 47 1.93 -0.55 3.91
N ARG A 48 0.79 -1.04 4.37
CA ARG A 48 -0.38 -1.38 3.53
C ARG A 48 -1.34 -0.20 3.51
N ILE A 49 -1.80 0.18 2.33
CA ILE A 49 -2.82 1.21 2.15
C ILE A 49 -4.05 0.66 1.43
N ARG A 50 -5.25 1.13 1.81
CA ARG A 50 -6.54 0.75 1.22
C ARG A 50 -7.30 1.99 0.78
N ASN A 51 -8.00 1.90 -0.34
CA ASN A 51 -8.86 2.96 -0.89
C ASN A 51 -10.11 3.21 -0.02
N GLU A 52 -10.70 2.16 0.56
CA GLU A 52 -11.78 2.28 1.56
C GLU A 52 -11.59 1.33 2.74
N PRO A 53 -10.77 1.68 3.72
CA PRO A 53 -10.56 0.79 4.85
C PRO A 53 -11.75 0.79 5.81
N ALA A 54 -12.11 -0.40 6.28
CA ALA A 54 -12.99 -0.54 7.43
C ALA A 54 -12.30 0.01 8.69
N GLY A 55 -13.02 0.78 9.51
CA GLY A 55 -12.52 1.26 10.80
C GLY A 55 -11.57 2.47 10.76
N GLY A 56 -11.24 3.02 9.59
CA GLY A 56 -10.43 4.26 9.48
C GLY A 56 -8.91 4.07 9.44
N PHE A 57 -8.41 2.84 9.62
CA PHE A 57 -6.99 2.47 9.54
C PHE A 57 -6.52 2.33 8.09
N ARG A 58 -5.22 2.33 7.79
CA ARG A 58 -4.64 2.12 6.44
C ARG A 58 -5.17 3.14 5.41
N LYS A 59 -5.54 4.34 5.86
CA LYS A 59 -5.88 5.49 5.01
C LYS A 59 -4.65 6.32 4.70
N LEU A 60 -4.75 7.18 3.69
CA LEU A 60 -3.68 8.05 3.25
C LEU A 60 -3.18 8.97 4.37
N GLU A 61 -4.07 9.54 5.18
CA GLU A 61 -3.69 10.51 6.22
C GLU A 61 -2.75 9.87 7.26
N ARG A 62 -3.07 8.64 7.67
CA ARG A 62 -2.28 7.91 8.68
C ARG A 62 -1.02 7.29 8.08
N THR A 63 -1.12 6.77 6.85
CA THR A 63 0.04 6.31 6.07
C THR A 63 1.06 7.43 5.90
N LEU A 64 0.60 8.66 5.64
CA LEU A 64 1.45 9.84 5.48
C LEU A 64 2.21 10.18 6.77
N GLN A 65 1.56 10.08 7.94
CA GLN A 65 2.22 10.32 9.23
C GLN A 65 3.37 9.34 9.45
N MET A 66 3.10 8.04 9.29
CA MET A 66 4.12 6.99 9.43
C MET A 66 5.23 7.14 8.38
N ALA A 67 4.87 7.42 7.12
CA ALA A 67 5.83 7.59 6.03
C ALA A 67 6.82 8.73 6.31
N LYS A 68 6.36 9.85 6.87
CA LYS A 68 7.23 10.95 7.28
C LYS A 68 8.25 10.51 8.34
N GLN A 69 7.83 9.74 9.34
CA GLN A 69 8.71 9.22 10.39
C GLN A 69 9.74 8.23 9.82
N ILE A 70 9.31 7.32 8.95
CA ILE A 70 10.19 6.37 8.24
C ILE A 70 11.29 7.12 7.47
N LYS A 71 10.92 8.15 6.69
CA LYS A 71 11.90 8.94 5.93
C LYS A 71 12.80 9.79 6.83
N ALA A 72 12.28 10.35 7.93
CA ALA A 72 13.08 11.10 8.90
C ALA A 72 14.15 10.24 9.56
N LEU A 73 13.87 8.94 9.75
CA LEU A 73 14.84 7.96 10.24
C LEU A 73 15.75 7.40 9.14
N HIS A 74 15.66 7.89 7.90
CA HIS A 74 16.43 7.41 6.76
C HIS A 74 16.27 5.91 6.48
N MET A 75 15.12 5.34 6.81
CA MET A 75 14.78 3.97 6.49
C MET A 75 14.17 3.90 5.09
N HIS A 76 14.32 2.77 4.41
CA HIS A 76 13.61 2.49 3.17
C HIS A 76 12.11 2.34 3.43
N PHE A 77 11.30 2.84 2.50
CA PHE A 77 9.85 2.80 2.61
C PHE A 77 9.24 2.01 1.44
N LEU A 78 8.56 0.90 1.76
CA LEU A 78 7.69 0.15 0.86
C LEU A 78 6.23 0.50 1.09
N LEU A 79 5.51 0.89 0.04
CA LEU A 79 4.06 1.07 0.08
C LEU A 79 3.36 -0.05 -0.70
N ASP A 80 2.46 -0.76 -0.04
CA ASP A 80 1.70 -1.87 -0.60
C ASP A 80 0.22 -1.51 -0.77
N PHE A 81 -0.23 -1.46 -2.03
CA PHE A 81 -1.61 -1.13 -2.36
C PHE A 81 -2.52 -2.36 -2.25
N HIS A 82 -3.41 -2.32 -1.26
CA HIS A 82 -4.49 -3.29 -1.06
C HIS A 82 -5.77 -2.71 -1.65
N PHE A 83 -5.99 -2.88 -2.95
CA PHE A 83 -7.23 -2.43 -3.57
C PHE A 83 -8.42 -3.26 -3.10
N ASN A 84 -9.47 -2.59 -2.68
CA ASN A 84 -10.74 -3.23 -2.35
C ASN A 84 -11.80 -2.92 -3.41
N HIS A 85 -12.87 -3.71 -3.40
CA HIS A 85 -13.98 -3.63 -4.35
C HIS A 85 -14.90 -2.41 -4.17
N LYS A 86 -14.69 -1.59 -3.13
CA LYS A 86 -15.57 -0.45 -2.81
C LYS A 86 -14.85 0.84 -3.12
N TRP A 87 -15.31 1.52 -4.17
CA TRP A 87 -14.80 2.82 -4.55
C TRP A 87 -15.87 3.87 -4.36
N ALA A 88 -15.59 4.87 -3.52
CA ALA A 88 -16.37 6.09 -3.43
C ALA A 88 -15.79 7.12 -4.40
N TYR A 89 -16.66 7.71 -5.23
CA TYR A 89 -16.28 8.82 -6.09
C TYR A 89 -16.05 10.10 -5.25
N PRO A 90 -15.01 10.90 -5.53
CA PRO A 90 -14.71 12.13 -4.79
C PRO A 90 -15.86 13.16 -4.80
N GLU A 91 -16.66 13.16 -5.85
CA GLU A 91 -17.71 14.15 -6.09
C GLU A 91 -19.07 13.84 -5.43
N ASP A 92 -19.18 12.72 -4.71
CA ASP A 92 -20.43 12.32 -4.04
C ASP A 92 -20.30 12.25 -2.51
N HIS A 93 -19.72 13.29 -1.91
CA HIS A 93 -19.71 13.49 -0.45
C HIS A 93 -21.12 13.62 0.18
N SER A 94 -22.18 13.72 -0.64
CA SER A 94 -23.55 13.97 -0.18
C SER A 94 -24.46 12.74 -0.13
N LYS A 95 -24.04 11.58 -0.66
CA LYS A 95 -24.89 10.39 -0.72
C LYS A 95 -24.28 9.24 0.04
N SER A 96 -24.95 8.89 1.13
CA SER A 96 -24.72 7.65 1.86
C SER A 96 -24.57 6.46 0.89
N LYS A 97 -23.38 5.85 0.86
CA LYS A 97 -23.17 4.44 0.47
C LYS A 97 -23.64 4.04 -0.95
N ASN A 98 -23.45 4.87 -1.96
CA ASN A 98 -23.58 4.38 -3.35
C ASN A 98 -22.31 3.60 -3.75
N ARG A 99 -22.27 2.34 -3.31
CA ARG A 99 -21.27 1.35 -3.69
C ARG A 99 -21.62 0.87 -5.10
N VAL A 100 -20.78 1.18 -6.09
CA VAL A 100 -21.02 0.80 -7.48
C VAL A 100 -20.11 -0.37 -7.85
N HIS A 101 -20.67 -1.42 -8.46
CA HIS A 101 -19.86 -2.39 -9.18
C HIS A 101 -19.38 -1.73 -10.47
N LEU A 102 -18.07 -1.59 -10.60
CA LEU A 102 -17.46 -1.02 -11.80
C LEU A 102 -17.24 -2.12 -12.82
N GLY A 103 -17.48 -1.80 -14.09
CA GLY A 103 -16.98 -2.63 -15.19
C GLY A 103 -15.45 -2.57 -15.26
N ARG A 104 -14.86 -3.53 -15.97
CA ARG A 104 -13.41 -3.72 -16.12
C ARG A 104 -12.62 -2.45 -16.45
N GLU A 105 -13.05 -1.67 -17.45
CA GLU A 105 -12.32 -0.45 -17.84
C GLU A 105 -12.32 0.60 -16.72
N ALA A 106 -13.48 0.86 -16.12
CA ALA A 106 -13.59 1.81 -15.02
C ALA A 106 -12.78 1.36 -13.78
N LEU A 107 -12.56 0.05 -13.61
CA LEU A 107 -11.71 -0.48 -12.54
C LEU A 107 -10.23 -0.13 -12.75
N ASN A 108 -9.73 -0.27 -13.99
CA ASN A 108 -8.35 0.11 -14.35
C ASN A 108 -8.10 1.59 -14.07
N ASP A 109 -9.05 2.45 -14.46
CA ASP A 109 -8.98 3.90 -14.22
C ASP A 109 -8.92 4.22 -12.73
N GLN A 110 -9.70 3.51 -11.90
CA GLN A 110 -9.68 3.73 -10.45
C GLN A 110 -8.36 3.28 -9.82
N VAL A 111 -7.80 2.16 -10.27
CA VAL A 111 -6.47 1.71 -9.84
C VAL A 111 -5.42 2.77 -10.19
N PHE A 112 -5.42 3.25 -11.44
CA PHE A 112 -4.51 4.32 -11.86
C PHE A 112 -4.69 5.58 -11.00
N ASN A 113 -5.92 6.11 -10.93
CA ASN A 113 -6.22 7.38 -10.29
C ASN A 113 -5.87 7.36 -8.79
N TYR A 114 -6.21 6.27 -8.10
CA TYR A 114 -5.92 6.15 -6.68
C TYR A 114 -4.42 6.00 -6.39
N THR A 115 -3.71 5.18 -7.17
CA THR A 115 -2.25 5.07 -7.04
C THR A 115 -1.57 6.40 -7.32
N TYR A 116 -1.99 7.11 -8.38
CA TYR A 116 -1.46 8.43 -8.72
C TYR A 116 -1.71 9.45 -7.61
N TYR A 117 -2.94 9.51 -7.09
CA TYR A 117 -3.32 10.42 -6.02
C TYR A 117 -2.50 10.20 -4.75
N VAL A 118 -2.45 8.97 -4.25
CA VAL A 118 -1.70 8.62 -3.03
C VAL A 118 -0.23 9.00 -3.16
N LEU A 119 0.40 8.63 -4.27
CA LEU A 119 1.82 8.89 -4.49
C LEU A 119 2.11 10.38 -4.72
N SER A 120 1.19 11.13 -5.34
CA SER A 120 1.30 12.59 -5.48
C SER A 120 1.33 13.26 -4.11
N VAL A 121 0.37 12.91 -3.23
CA VAL A 121 0.31 13.47 -1.87
C VAL A 121 1.56 13.10 -1.07
N LEU A 122 2.03 11.85 -1.15
CA LEU A 122 3.27 11.43 -0.47
C LEU A 122 4.49 12.20 -1.01
N LYS A 123 4.59 12.40 -2.32
CA LYS A 123 5.69 13.15 -2.96
C LYS A 123 5.71 14.60 -2.50
N GLU A 124 4.58 15.28 -2.56
CA GLU A 124 4.43 16.69 -2.15
C GLU A 124 4.83 16.91 -0.69
N GLN A 125 4.67 15.88 0.13
CA GLN A 125 4.96 15.91 1.56
C GLN A 125 6.35 15.35 1.92
N GLY A 126 7.20 15.08 0.93
CA GLY A 126 8.56 14.58 1.14
C GLY A 126 8.63 13.13 1.65
N ALA A 127 7.55 12.36 1.48
CA ALA A 127 7.36 11.03 2.04
C ALA A 127 7.22 9.95 0.95
N LEU A 128 7.82 10.18 -0.23
CA LEU A 128 7.72 9.26 -1.37
C LEU A 128 8.35 7.88 -1.03
N PRO A 129 7.65 6.76 -1.33
CA PRO A 129 8.19 5.42 -1.12
C PRO A 129 9.33 5.12 -2.10
N ASP A 130 10.29 4.31 -1.64
CA ASP A 130 11.41 3.83 -2.46
C ASP A 130 10.98 2.65 -3.36
N MET A 131 9.91 1.96 -2.96
CA MET A 131 9.32 0.86 -3.70
C MET A 131 7.81 0.79 -3.47
N VAL A 132 7.08 0.43 -4.51
CA VAL A 132 5.63 0.24 -4.48
C VAL A 132 5.30 -1.19 -4.88
N GLN A 133 4.40 -1.82 -4.15
CA GLN A 133 3.73 -3.04 -4.56
C GLN A 133 2.31 -2.71 -5.01
N ILE A 134 2.00 -3.08 -6.26
CA ILE A 134 0.68 -2.89 -6.85
C ILE A 134 -0.04 -4.23 -6.76
N SER A 135 -1.05 -4.31 -5.88
CA SER A 135 -1.73 -5.54 -5.49
C SER A 135 -0.88 -6.46 -4.61
N SER A 136 -1.43 -6.86 -3.46
CA SER A 136 -0.79 -7.81 -2.54
C SER A 136 -1.23 -9.26 -2.70
N GLU A 137 -2.24 -9.51 -3.53
CA GLU A 137 -2.80 -10.83 -3.80
C GLU A 137 -2.73 -11.04 -5.32
N ILE A 138 -1.76 -11.83 -5.75
CA ILE A 138 -1.58 -12.34 -7.11
C ILE A 138 -2.17 -13.74 -7.21
N THR A 139 -2.04 -14.56 -6.16
CA THR A 139 -2.48 -15.97 -6.19
C THR A 139 -3.97 -16.15 -6.45
N HIS A 140 -4.80 -15.23 -5.96
CA HIS A 140 -6.25 -15.24 -6.20
C HIS A 140 -6.71 -14.08 -7.08
N GLY A 141 -5.78 -13.20 -7.48
CA GLY A 141 -6.08 -11.92 -8.09
C GLY A 141 -6.55 -10.88 -7.07
N HIS A 142 -7.07 -9.75 -7.54
CA HIS A 142 -7.65 -8.71 -6.68
C HIS A 142 -9.06 -8.32 -7.14
N LEU A 143 -9.77 -7.52 -6.35
CA LEU A 143 -11.05 -6.92 -6.78
C LEU A 143 -12.18 -7.93 -7.12
N TRP A 144 -12.20 -9.09 -6.44
CA TRP A 144 -13.24 -10.14 -6.57
C TRP A 144 -13.46 -10.56 -8.04
N ASN A 145 -14.68 -10.98 -8.43
CA ASN A 145 -14.97 -11.64 -9.72
C ASN A 145 -14.37 -10.99 -10.96
N GLU A 146 -14.21 -9.66 -11.00
CA GLU A 146 -13.71 -8.99 -12.20
C GLU A 146 -12.24 -9.31 -12.47
N SER A 147 -11.39 -9.35 -11.43
CA SER A 147 -9.95 -9.65 -11.57
C SER A 147 -9.50 -10.83 -10.69
N LYS A 148 -10.44 -11.71 -10.32
CA LYS A 148 -10.17 -13.01 -9.70
C LYS A 148 -9.60 -13.93 -10.77
N VAL A 149 -8.59 -14.71 -10.42
CA VAL A 149 -7.89 -15.58 -11.38
C VAL A 149 -7.80 -17.03 -10.90
N ASP A 150 -8.55 -17.36 -9.85
CA ASP A 150 -8.66 -18.72 -9.29
C ASP A 150 -10.00 -19.38 -9.67
N GLY A 151 -10.09 -20.70 -9.47
CA GLY A 151 -11.35 -21.46 -9.63
C GLY A 151 -12.02 -21.25 -11.00
N ASP A 152 -13.33 -20.97 -10.98
CA ASP A 152 -14.13 -20.69 -12.18
C ASP A 152 -13.71 -19.40 -12.92
N PHE A 153 -12.86 -18.58 -12.32
CA PHE A 153 -12.35 -17.32 -12.87
C PHE A 153 -10.92 -17.45 -13.44
N GLY A 154 -10.36 -18.65 -13.51
CA GLY A 154 -9.00 -18.89 -14.04
C GLY A 154 -8.84 -18.79 -15.57
N SER A 155 -9.79 -18.18 -16.29
CA SER A 155 -9.71 -18.02 -17.75
C SER A 155 -8.68 -16.97 -18.15
N ASN A 156 -8.16 -17.05 -19.38
CA ASN A 156 -7.25 -16.03 -19.95
C ASN A 156 -7.82 -14.61 -19.84
N ASP A 157 -9.12 -14.40 -20.12
CA ASP A 157 -9.75 -13.08 -20.05
C ASP A 157 -9.68 -12.41 -18.66
N HIS A 158 -9.70 -13.21 -17.59
CA HIS A 158 -9.59 -12.72 -16.22
C HIS A 158 -8.13 -12.40 -15.86
N TRP A 159 -7.19 -13.22 -16.33
CA TRP A 159 -5.75 -12.94 -16.22
C TRP A 159 -5.37 -11.66 -16.98
N ASP A 160 -5.86 -11.48 -18.20
CA ASP A 160 -5.61 -10.28 -19.01
C ASP A 160 -6.16 -9.04 -18.31
N HIS A 161 -7.37 -9.14 -17.74
CA HIS A 161 -7.94 -8.03 -17.01
C HIS A 161 -7.16 -7.72 -15.72
N TYR A 162 -6.82 -8.73 -14.92
CA TYR A 162 -5.99 -8.57 -13.73
C TYR A 162 -4.65 -7.90 -14.04
N MET A 163 -3.95 -8.38 -15.07
CA MET A 163 -2.68 -7.80 -15.49
C MET A 163 -2.84 -6.36 -15.98
N THR A 164 -3.94 -6.05 -16.66
CA THR A 164 -4.25 -4.67 -17.08
C THR A 164 -4.44 -3.74 -15.88
N SER A 165 -5.13 -4.19 -14.83
CA SER A 165 -5.28 -3.43 -13.58
C SER A 165 -3.93 -3.20 -12.90
N VAL A 166 -3.10 -4.24 -12.78
CA VAL A 166 -1.74 -4.13 -12.21
C VAL A 166 -0.88 -3.17 -13.02
N ILE A 167 -0.89 -3.29 -14.35
CA ILE A 167 -0.15 -2.38 -15.25
C ILE A 167 -0.63 -0.94 -15.06
N SER A 168 -1.93 -0.70 -14.91
CA SER A 168 -2.48 0.65 -14.68
C SER A 168 -1.88 1.28 -13.41
N GLY A 169 -1.78 0.52 -12.32
CA GLY A 169 -1.11 0.98 -11.09
C GLY A 169 0.39 1.21 -11.27
N VAL A 170 1.07 0.36 -12.05
CA VAL A 170 2.50 0.54 -12.37
C VAL A 170 2.73 1.80 -13.18
N VAL A 171 1.92 2.06 -14.21
CA VAL A 171 2.00 3.28 -15.03
C VAL A 171 1.77 4.51 -14.15
N ALA A 172 0.77 4.47 -13.26
CA ALA A 172 0.55 5.56 -12.30
C ALA A 172 1.79 5.83 -11.44
N ALA A 173 2.38 4.79 -10.82
CA ALA A 173 3.58 4.94 -10.00
C ALA A 173 4.76 5.52 -10.79
N LYS A 174 5.00 5.01 -12.01
CA LYS A 174 6.10 5.47 -12.87
C LYS A 174 5.89 6.88 -13.41
N SER A 175 4.65 7.34 -13.54
CA SER A 175 4.35 8.73 -13.92
C SER A 175 4.67 9.74 -12.83
N ILE A 176 4.61 9.32 -11.55
CA ILE A 176 5.00 10.15 -10.40
C ILE A 176 6.53 10.24 -10.29
N ASP A 177 7.20 9.09 -10.34
CA ASP A 177 8.66 9.04 -10.37
C ASP A 177 9.14 7.73 -11.01
N SER A 178 9.88 7.86 -12.11
CA SER A 178 10.44 6.72 -12.83
C SER A 178 11.41 5.86 -12.00
N ALA A 179 11.99 6.43 -10.93
CA ALA A 179 12.92 5.77 -10.03
C ALA A 179 12.24 4.86 -8.98
N ILE A 180 10.93 4.96 -8.77
CA ILE A 180 10.20 4.09 -7.83
C ILE A 180 10.36 2.64 -8.27
N ASN A 181 10.86 1.78 -7.37
CA ASN A 181 10.95 0.36 -7.67
C ASN A 181 9.56 -0.29 -7.61
N ILE A 182 9.29 -1.23 -8.51
CA ILE A 182 8.01 -1.94 -8.55
C ILE A 182 8.24 -3.36 -8.05
N ARG A 183 7.45 -3.77 -7.06
CA ARG A 183 7.37 -5.15 -6.57
C ARG A 183 6.09 -5.78 -7.08
N LEU A 184 6.22 -7.00 -7.61
CA LEU A 184 5.11 -7.90 -7.91
C LEU A 184 5.32 -9.13 -7.02
N GLY A 185 4.32 -9.49 -6.22
CA GLY A 185 4.33 -10.69 -5.40
C GLY A 185 3.11 -10.78 -4.51
N ASP A 186 2.78 -12.01 -4.09
CA ASP A 186 1.93 -12.20 -2.92
C ASP A 186 2.66 -11.61 -1.72
N GLY A 187 2.01 -10.71 -0.98
CA GLY A 187 2.59 -10.01 0.17
C GLY A 187 2.90 -10.90 1.38
N GLY A 188 3.21 -12.18 1.17
CA GLY A 188 3.65 -13.11 2.20
C GLY A 188 4.93 -12.63 2.86
N GLU A 189 5.03 -12.88 4.16
CA GLU A 189 6.31 -12.89 4.86
C GLU A 189 7.24 -13.85 4.09
N LEU A 190 8.48 -13.43 3.83
CA LEU A 190 9.53 -14.33 3.36
C LEU A 190 9.61 -15.47 4.38
N GLN A 191 9.06 -16.65 4.04
CA GLN A 191 9.26 -17.89 4.78
C GLN A 191 10.64 -18.46 4.49
#